data_AF-A0A662GYI0-F1
#
_entry.id   AF-A0A662GYI0-F1
#
_cell.length_a   1.000
_cell.length_b   1.000
_cell.length_c   1.000
_cell.angle_alpha   90.00
_cell.angle_beta   90.00
_cell.angle_gamma   90.00
#
_symmetry.space_group_name_H-M   'P 1'
#
loop_
_entity.id
_entity.type
_entity.pdbx_description
1 polymer ?
#
loop_
_entity_poly.entity_id
_entity_poly.type
_entity_poly.pdbx_seq_one_letter_code
_entity_poly.pdbx_strand_id
1 'polypeptide(L)'
;MVVGVSGRGLSYLVSVLIVTAVAVAAAIVVVGVLYPSIVGLAVRREWSFTVTVYDNGHVRVVLENRGWGVSITGVEVSMSVGGGAASTVDLSWSPPLPLDPGRQAIGVGAAAAAPPGTTYEGTITVTFSDGSRDSKPFKGAVVARG
;
A
#
# COMPACT_ATOMS: atom_id res chain seq x y z
N MET A 1 -5.33 -57.66 50.55
CA MET A 1 -5.18 -56.25 50.12
C MET A 1 -4.82 -56.25 48.64
N VAL A 2 -5.81 -56.03 47.77
CA VAL A 2 -5.56 -55.72 46.35
C VAL A 2 -6.50 -54.57 46.01
N VAL A 3 -5.95 -53.36 45.97
CA VAL A 3 -6.68 -52.17 45.49
C VAL A 3 -6.58 -52.20 43.98
N GLY A 4 -7.64 -52.68 43.31
CA GLY A 4 -7.77 -52.59 41.86
C GLY A 4 -8.07 -51.15 41.46
N VAL A 5 -7.11 -50.50 40.82
CA VAL A 5 -7.29 -49.16 40.23
C VAL A 5 -8.26 -49.28 39.06
N SER A 6 -9.49 -48.78 39.23
CA SER A 6 -10.49 -48.67 38.18
C SER A 6 -10.03 -47.60 37.18
N GLY A 7 -9.52 -48.03 36.03
CA GLY A 7 -9.27 -47.15 34.88
C GLY A 7 -10.61 -46.65 34.32
N ARG A 8 -11.08 -45.51 34.83
CA ARG A 8 -12.27 -44.83 34.29
C ARG A 8 -11.89 -44.14 32.98
N GLY A 9 -12.30 -44.72 31.84
CA GLY A 9 -12.20 -44.06 30.54
C GLY A 9 -12.97 -42.74 30.54
N LEU A 10 -12.48 -41.73 29.81
CA LEU A 10 -13.19 -40.47 29.63
C LEU A 10 -14.59 -40.73 29.06
N SER A 11 -15.62 -40.14 29.68
CA SER A 11 -16.98 -40.14 29.14
C SER A 11 -17.00 -39.51 27.74
N TYR A 12 -17.79 -40.08 26.83
CA TYR A 12 -17.94 -39.59 25.45
C TYR A 12 -18.17 -38.07 25.37
N LEU A 13 -18.99 -37.53 26.27
CA LEU A 13 -19.26 -36.09 26.33
C LEU A 13 -18.00 -35.27 26.64
N VAL A 14 -17.14 -35.78 27.53
CA VAL A 14 -15.90 -35.11 27.91
C VAL A 14 -14.89 -35.20 26.77
N SER A 15 -14.78 -36.35 26.11
CA SER A 15 -13.94 -36.52 24.93
C SER A 15 -14.34 -35.59 23.78
N VAL A 16 -15.64 -35.48 23.49
CA VAL A 16 -16.15 -34.57 22.45
C VAL A 16 -15.82 -33.12 22.79
N LEU A 17 -16.05 -32.70 24.04
CA LEU A 17 -15.79 -31.33 24.47
C LEU A 17 -14.30 -30.96 24.35
N ILE A 18 -13.40 -31.87 24.73
CA ILE A 18 -11.95 -31.68 24.57
C ILE A 18 -11.58 -31.56 23.09
N VAL A 19 -12.07 -32.46 22.24
CA VAL A 19 -11.76 -32.43 20.79
C VAL A 19 -12.28 -31.14 20.16
N THR A 20 -13.50 -30.70 20.50
CA THR A 20 -14.05 -29.43 20.01
C THR A 20 -13.21 -28.25 20.48
N ALA A 21 -12.82 -28.20 21.75
CA ALA A 21 -11.99 -27.12 22.27
C ALA A 21 -10.62 -27.05 21.57
N VAL A 22 -9.99 -28.19 21.33
CA VAL A 22 -8.71 -28.27 20.59
C VAL A 22 -8.89 -27.85 19.14
N ALA A 23 -9.96 -28.28 18.47
CA ALA A 23 -10.25 -27.87 17.09
C ALA A 23 -10.48 -26.36 16.97
N VAL A 24 -11.22 -25.76 17.91
CA VAL A 24 -11.42 -24.30 17.95
C VAL A 24 -10.12 -23.56 18.23
N ALA A 25 -9.30 -24.03 19.18
CA ALA A 25 -8.00 -23.44 19.46
C ALA A 25 -7.07 -23.52 18.24
N ALA A 26 -7.03 -24.66 17.55
CA ALA A 26 -6.27 -24.82 16.31
C ALA A 26 -6.76 -23.86 15.22
N ALA A 27 -8.07 -23.71 15.04
CA ALA A 27 -8.63 -22.77 14.06
C ALA A 27 -8.26 -21.31 14.39
N ILE A 28 -8.30 -20.91 15.67
CA ILE A 28 -7.88 -19.57 16.10
C ILE A 28 -6.39 -19.36 15.80
N VAL A 29 -5.53 -20.34 16.07
CA VAL A 29 -4.09 -20.24 15.74
C VAL A 29 -3.87 -20.14 14.22
N VAL A 30 -4.61 -20.92 13.42
CA VAL A 30 -4.51 -20.87 11.96
C VAL A 30 -4.92 -19.49 11.43
N VAL A 31 -6.06 -18.96 11.90
CA VAL A 31 -6.59 -17.67 11.44
C VAL A 31 -5.81 -16.48 11.99
N GLY A 32 -5.39 -16.53 13.26
CA GLY A 32 -4.75 -15.41 13.94
C GLY A 32 -3.25 -15.31 13.75
N VAL A 33 -2.55 -16.43 13.49
CA VAL A 33 -1.08 -16.47 13.44
C VAL A 33 -0.58 -16.94 12.08
N LEU A 34 -0.99 -18.14 11.63
CA LEU A 34 -0.46 -18.71 10.39
C LEU A 34 -0.91 -17.94 9.15
N TYR A 35 -2.20 -17.61 9.05
CA TYR A 35 -2.75 -16.94 7.88
C TYR A 35 -2.12 -15.56 7.64
N PRO A 36 -2.02 -14.65 8.64
CA PRO A 36 -1.28 -13.39 8.49
C PRO A 36 0.20 -13.59 8.16
N SER A 37 0.83 -14.64 8.70
CA SER A 37 2.25 -14.90 8.48
C SER A 37 2.54 -15.41 7.06
N ILE A 38 1.68 -16.26 6.52
CA ILE A 38 1.82 -16.79 5.15
C ILE A 38 1.41 -15.74 4.12
N VAL A 39 0.32 -14.99 4.36
CA VAL A 39 -0.09 -13.89 3.48
C VAL A 39 0.89 -12.71 3.59
N GLY A 40 1.56 -12.53 4.73
CA GLY A 40 2.64 -11.55 4.90
C GLY A 40 3.87 -11.82 4.03
N LEU A 41 4.02 -13.04 3.50
CA LEU A 41 5.04 -13.38 2.48
C LEU A 41 4.57 -13.08 1.05
N ALA A 42 3.27 -12.90 0.82
CA ALA A 42 2.77 -12.49 -0.48
C ALA A 42 3.08 -11.00 -0.67
N VAL A 43 3.67 -10.65 -1.82
CA VAL A 43 3.93 -9.25 -2.19
C VAL A 43 2.88 -8.83 -3.21
N ARG A 44 2.22 -7.70 -2.96
CA ARG A 44 1.30 -7.07 -3.91
C ARG A 44 1.65 -5.61 -4.07
N ARG A 45 2.07 -5.22 -5.28
CA ARG A 45 2.51 -3.87 -5.63
C ARG A 45 1.34 -3.04 -6.15
N GLU A 46 0.34 -2.84 -5.31
CA GLU A 46 -0.77 -1.96 -5.66
C GLU A 46 -0.53 -0.55 -5.11
N TRP A 47 -0.77 0.46 -5.94
CA TRP A 47 -0.64 1.85 -5.56
C TRP A 47 -1.52 2.71 -6.45
N SER A 48 -1.94 3.84 -5.91
CA SER A 48 -2.75 4.82 -6.61
C SER A 48 -2.21 6.22 -6.38
N PHE A 49 -2.49 7.11 -7.31
CA PHE A 49 -2.03 8.48 -7.21
C PHE A 49 -3.02 9.45 -7.84
N THR A 50 -2.90 10.71 -7.48
CA THR A 50 -3.63 11.82 -8.10
C THR A 50 -2.70 13.00 -8.23
N VAL A 51 -2.55 13.52 -9.44
CA VAL A 51 -1.73 14.70 -9.74
C VAL A 51 -2.65 15.88 -9.98
N THR A 52 -2.35 17.01 -9.34
CA THR A 52 -3.01 18.29 -9.58
C THR A 52 -1.94 19.33 -9.89
N VAL A 53 -2.06 19.98 -11.05
CA VAL A 53 -1.19 21.08 -11.46
C VAL A 53 -2.00 22.36 -11.41
N TYR A 54 -1.49 23.37 -10.72
CA TYR A 54 -2.10 24.68 -10.62
C TYR A 54 -1.50 25.65 -11.64
N ASP A 55 -2.27 26.66 -12.00
CA ASP A 55 -1.89 27.71 -12.95
C ASP A 55 -0.58 28.44 -12.61
N ASN A 56 -0.31 28.62 -11.32
CA ASN A 56 0.95 29.17 -10.83
C ASN A 56 2.16 28.20 -10.88
N GLY A 57 2.00 27.03 -11.51
CA GLY A 57 3.05 26.00 -11.64
C GLY A 57 3.21 25.11 -10.40
N HIS A 58 2.43 25.32 -9.33
CA HIS A 58 2.48 24.44 -8.17
C HIS A 58 1.91 23.06 -8.52
N VAL A 59 2.61 22.00 -8.11
CA VAL A 59 2.20 20.62 -8.32
C VAL A 59 1.90 19.98 -6.97
N ARG A 60 0.76 19.29 -6.88
CA ARG A 60 0.38 18.45 -5.73
C ARG A 60 0.14 17.04 -6.22
N VAL A 61 0.86 16.08 -5.64
CA VAL A 61 0.72 14.66 -5.91
C VAL A 61 0.27 13.97 -4.63
N VAL A 62 -0.88 13.31 -4.67
CA VAL A 62 -1.30 12.42 -3.59
C VAL A 62 -0.91 11.02 -4.00
N LEU A 63 -0.11 10.32 -3.19
CA LEU A 63 0.34 8.95 -3.43
C LEU A 63 -0.12 8.05 -2.29
N GLU A 64 -0.66 6.90 -2.62
CA GLU A 64 -1.13 5.90 -1.66
C GLU A 64 -0.55 4.53 -2.01
N ASN A 65 0.11 3.89 -1.03
CA ASN A 65 0.56 2.51 -1.15
C ASN A 65 -0.58 1.59 -0.70
N ARG A 66 -1.33 1.02 -1.64
CA ARG A 66 -2.45 0.10 -1.38
C ARG A 66 -2.03 -1.37 -1.35
N GLY A 67 -0.74 -1.61 -1.59
CA GLY A 67 -0.14 -2.92 -1.63
C GLY A 67 0.06 -3.52 -0.26
N TRP A 68 0.80 -4.62 -0.22
CA TRP A 68 1.28 -5.24 1.00
C TRP A 68 2.65 -5.87 0.78
N GLY A 69 3.40 -6.04 1.86
CA GLY A 69 4.73 -6.68 1.86
C GLY A 69 5.89 -5.82 1.36
N VAL A 70 5.64 -4.66 0.75
CA VAL A 70 6.69 -3.73 0.26
C VAL A 70 6.31 -2.26 0.45
N SER A 71 7.29 -1.45 0.85
CA SER A 71 7.14 0.00 0.98
C SER A 71 7.64 0.70 -0.29
N ILE A 72 7.09 1.88 -0.59
CA ILE A 72 7.59 2.72 -1.69
C ILE A 72 8.74 3.57 -1.16
N THR A 73 9.93 3.41 -1.71
CA THR A 73 11.17 4.06 -1.25
C THR A 73 11.58 5.25 -2.11
N GLY A 74 11.12 5.29 -3.36
CA GLY A 74 11.45 6.37 -4.29
C GLY A 74 10.30 6.67 -5.24
N VAL A 75 10.19 7.93 -5.65
CA VAL A 75 9.18 8.38 -6.62
C VAL A 75 9.84 9.38 -7.56
N GLU A 76 9.70 9.11 -8.86
CA GLU A 76 10.15 9.99 -9.94
C GLU A 76 8.92 10.41 -10.75
N VAL A 77 8.77 11.70 -10.99
CA VAL A 77 7.68 12.23 -11.81
C VAL A 77 8.27 13.03 -12.96
N SER A 78 7.91 12.65 -14.18
CA SER A 78 8.19 13.43 -15.38
C SER A 78 6.88 13.92 -15.98
N MET A 79 6.82 15.17 -16.40
CA MET A 79 5.63 15.72 -17.04
C MET A 79 5.94 16.79 -18.08
N SER A 80 5.01 16.93 -19.02
CA SER A 80 4.92 18.04 -19.96
C SER A 80 3.62 18.79 -19.71
N VAL A 81 3.69 20.13 -19.78
CA VAL A 81 2.53 21.03 -19.67
C VAL A 81 2.41 21.77 -21.00
N GLY A 82 1.22 21.76 -21.59
CA GLY A 82 0.93 22.48 -22.84
C GLY A 82 1.68 21.97 -24.07
N GLY A 83 2.12 20.70 -24.08
CA GLY A 83 2.91 20.13 -25.16
C GLY A 83 4.39 20.57 -25.17
N GLY A 84 4.87 21.17 -24.06
CA GLY A 84 6.28 21.50 -23.87
C GLY A 84 7.17 20.26 -23.72
N ALA A 85 8.48 20.48 -23.55
CA ALA A 85 9.40 19.39 -23.23
C ALA A 85 9.05 18.77 -21.88
N ALA A 86 9.14 17.44 -21.78
CA ALA A 86 8.96 16.76 -20.51
C ALA A 86 10.13 17.07 -19.57
N SER A 87 9.82 17.47 -18.34
CA SER A 87 10.80 17.74 -17.29
C SER A 87 10.52 16.89 -16.05
N THR A 88 11.58 16.53 -15.34
CA THR A 88 11.47 15.92 -14.00
C THR A 88 10.96 16.96 -13.00
N VAL A 89 10.00 16.57 -12.17
CA VAL A 89 9.45 17.40 -11.10
C VAL A 89 10.00 16.90 -9.78
N ASP A 90 10.79 17.75 -9.12
CA ASP A 90 11.27 17.47 -7.77
C ASP A 90 10.12 17.65 -6.77
N LEU A 91 9.82 16.58 -6.04
CA LEU A 91 8.73 16.55 -5.06
C LEU A 91 9.28 16.42 -3.64
N SER A 92 8.79 17.29 -2.76
CA SER A 92 8.94 17.15 -1.31
C SER A 92 7.74 16.38 -0.75
N TRP A 93 8.00 15.25 -0.08
CA TRP A 93 6.97 14.34 0.41
C TRP A 93 6.66 14.56 1.90
N SER A 94 5.37 14.55 2.23
CA SER A 94 4.89 14.57 3.62
C SER A 94 3.75 13.56 3.82
N PRO A 95 3.89 12.58 4.75
CA PRO A 95 5.12 12.19 5.44
C PRO A 95 6.25 11.82 4.46
N PRO A 96 7.52 11.86 4.90
CA PRO A 96 8.65 11.48 4.05
C PRO A 96 8.59 9.99 3.68
N LEU A 97 9.20 9.64 2.55
CA LEU A 97 9.43 8.24 2.17
C LEU A 97 10.44 7.59 3.13
N PRO A 98 10.37 6.27 3.40
CA PRO A 98 9.55 5.27 2.72
C PRO A 98 8.05 5.31 3.10
N LEU A 99 7.19 5.02 2.12
CA LEU A 99 5.74 4.95 2.30
C LEU A 99 5.29 3.51 2.48
N ASP A 100 4.97 3.14 3.72
CA ASP A 100 4.51 1.79 4.06
C ASP A 100 3.14 1.43 3.46
N PRO A 101 2.86 0.13 3.28
CA PRO A 101 1.53 -0.37 2.96
C PRO A 101 0.41 0.26 3.80
N GLY A 102 -0.69 0.64 3.16
CA GLY A 102 -1.85 1.28 3.77
C GLY A 102 -1.65 2.75 4.17
N ARG A 103 -0.52 3.37 3.80
CA ARG A 103 -0.23 4.78 4.08
C ARG A 103 -0.36 5.65 2.84
N GLN A 104 -0.52 6.95 3.09
CA GLN A 104 -0.60 7.99 2.08
C GLN A 104 0.44 9.08 2.35
N ALA A 105 1.03 9.62 1.29
CA ALA A 105 1.88 10.80 1.33
C ALA A 105 1.47 11.82 0.26
N ILE A 106 1.75 13.08 0.53
CA ILE A 106 1.52 14.20 -0.38
C ILE A 106 2.89 14.73 -0.82
N GLY A 107 3.15 14.67 -2.11
CA GLY A 107 4.29 15.29 -2.77
C GLY A 107 3.92 16.68 -3.25
N VAL A 108 4.77 17.67 -2.99
CA VAL A 108 4.61 19.04 -3.49
C VAL A 108 5.85 19.45 -4.26
N GLY A 109 5.67 20.08 -5.41
CA GLY A 109 6.76 20.55 -6.25
C GLY A 109 6.33 21.66 -7.20
N ALA A 110 7.15 21.91 -8.21
CA ALA A 110 6.91 22.94 -9.21
C ALA A 110 7.08 22.39 -10.63
N ALA A 111 6.24 22.87 -11.54
CA ALA A 111 6.31 22.66 -12.98
C ALA A 111 6.13 24.01 -13.70
N ALA A 112 6.16 23.99 -15.03
CA ALA A 112 5.88 25.18 -15.83
C ALA A 112 4.48 25.74 -15.52
N ALA A 113 4.40 27.04 -15.22
CA ALA A 113 3.15 27.75 -15.08
C ALA A 113 2.41 27.82 -16.42
N ALA A 114 1.10 27.66 -16.40
CA ALA A 114 0.27 27.68 -17.60
C ALA A 114 -1.17 28.11 -17.28
N PRO A 115 -1.92 28.66 -18.24
CA PRO A 115 -3.31 29.04 -18.02
C PRO A 115 -4.20 27.85 -17.61
N PRO A 116 -5.25 28.07 -16.78
CA PRO A 116 -6.24 27.05 -16.48
C PRO A 116 -6.82 26.41 -17.76
N GLY A 117 -7.04 25.10 -17.73
CA GLY A 117 -7.50 24.33 -18.88
C GLY A 117 -6.38 23.83 -19.80
N THR A 118 -5.14 24.31 -19.64
CA THR A 118 -3.98 23.76 -20.37
C THR A 118 -3.80 22.29 -20.03
N THR A 119 -3.68 21.42 -21.03
CA THR A 119 -3.48 19.99 -20.80
C THR A 119 -2.07 19.70 -20.31
N TYR A 120 -1.95 18.74 -19.39
CA TYR A 120 -0.66 18.16 -19.02
C TYR A 120 -0.72 16.64 -19.12
N GLU A 121 0.44 16.04 -19.33
CA GLU A 121 0.63 14.59 -19.33
C GLU A 121 1.99 14.24 -18.74
N GLY A 122 2.13 13.02 -18.26
CA GLY A 122 3.36 12.60 -17.63
C GLY A 122 3.36 11.14 -17.22
N THR A 123 4.46 10.73 -16.60
CA THR A 123 4.63 9.40 -16.03
C THR A 123 5.11 9.54 -14.60
N ILE A 124 4.50 8.76 -13.70
CA ILE A 124 4.99 8.57 -12.34
C ILE A 124 5.60 7.18 -12.23
N THR A 125 6.83 7.11 -11.78
CA THR A 125 7.57 5.88 -11.54
C THR A 125 7.84 5.74 -10.05
N VAL A 126 7.42 4.62 -9.47
CA VAL A 126 7.68 4.29 -8.07
C VAL A 126 8.75 3.22 -7.99
N THR A 127 9.61 3.33 -6.97
CA THR A 127 10.59 2.29 -6.60
C THR A 127 10.17 1.69 -5.27
N PHE A 128 10.11 0.37 -5.20
CA PHE A 128 9.75 -0.36 -3.99
C PHE A 128 11.00 -0.80 -3.22
N SER A 129 10.83 -1.15 -1.95
CA SER A 129 11.90 -1.61 -1.05
C SER A 129 12.59 -2.90 -1.49
N ASP A 130 11.97 -3.69 -2.35
CA ASP A 130 12.53 -4.90 -2.96
C ASP A 130 13.35 -4.60 -4.24
N GLY A 131 13.53 -3.32 -4.59
CA GLY A 131 14.25 -2.85 -5.77
C GLY A 131 13.43 -2.86 -7.06
N SER A 132 12.21 -3.40 -7.05
CA SER A 132 11.32 -3.37 -8.21
C SER A 132 10.82 -1.95 -8.49
N ARG A 133 10.44 -1.70 -9.74
CA ARG A 133 9.89 -0.42 -10.20
C ARG A 133 8.57 -0.65 -10.92
N ASP A 134 7.66 0.30 -10.79
CA ASP A 134 6.41 0.33 -11.55
C ASP A 134 6.13 1.76 -12.03
N SER A 135 5.56 1.89 -13.23
CA SER A 135 5.34 3.17 -13.89
C SER A 135 3.92 3.27 -14.42
N LYS A 136 3.25 4.40 -14.16
CA LYS A 136 1.90 4.66 -14.65
C LYS A 136 1.81 6.02 -15.34
N PRO A 137 1.19 6.11 -16.53
CA PRO A 137 0.95 7.38 -17.19
C PRO A 137 -0.18 8.14 -16.51
N PHE A 138 -0.18 9.46 -16.65
CA PHE A 138 -1.28 10.32 -16.24
C PHE A 138 -1.48 11.48 -17.20
N LYS A 139 -2.67 12.05 -17.15
CA LYS A 139 -3.05 13.25 -17.89
C LYS A 139 -4.08 14.05 -17.10
N GLY A 140 -4.15 15.34 -17.36
CA GLY A 140 -5.12 16.22 -16.76
C GLY A 140 -5.14 17.60 -17.40
N ALA A 141 -5.80 18.53 -16.73
CA ALA A 141 -5.83 19.93 -17.12
C ALA A 141 -5.45 20.81 -15.92
N VAL A 142 -4.71 21.87 -16.19
CA VAL A 142 -4.27 22.84 -15.18
C VAL A 142 -5.49 23.50 -14.54
N VAL A 143 -5.45 23.62 -13.21
CA VAL A 143 -6.54 24.15 -12.39
C VAL A 143 -6.19 25.55 -11.90
N ALA A 144 -7.16 26.46 -11.88
CA ALA A 144 -6.97 27.78 -11.28
C ALA A 144 -6.75 27.65 -9.77
N ARG A 145 -5.73 28.33 -9.23
CA ARG A 145 -5.60 28.54 -7.80
C ARG A 145 -6.32 29.85 -7.47
N GLY A 146 -7.56 29.72 -6.99
CA GLY A 146 -8.39 30.86 -6.58
C GLY A 146 -7.74 31.74 -5.51
#